data_AF-A0A8B8QJE9-F1
#
_entry.id   AF-A0A8B8QJE9-F1
#
_cell.length_a   1.000
_cell.length_b   1.000
_cell.length_c   1.000
_cell.angle_alpha   90.00
_cell.angle_beta   90.00
_cell.angle_gamma   90.00
#
_symmetry.space_group_name_H-M   'P 1'
#
loop_
_entity.id
_entity.type
_entity.pdbx_description
1 polymer ?
#
loop_
_entity_poly.entity_id
_entity_poly.type
_entity_poly.pdbx_seq_one_letter_code
_entity_poly.pdbx_strand_id
1 'polypeptide(L)'
;MWKRILNSIQAEKLVGAALLVREEDRPELEEGEFYTRDLVGMRVFLKESGEPIGTVVNVYDSGASDLLHVMLDSPAHDSDGVGKSKPTETGATNHLIWVPFVEAIVPHVDMDRGEMMITPPKGLLELNLRSHEKSKKERRQLEWKERKKLQKRLIAAKKKLCELEQQHVFHGFRYGDKTQTSLLADQIVGVNSKLFQPALQSIDLFSQRWRDDATRTDIYDALTTSENYLTPLARMDKQCVNSVFEEKGLHLISKGKVATVLVVTDSAKEASDPSILSESLIQTLECTNQKLVKVEDRVSMPLLVICPAGEIPLFQMLFSENDHFGFDSDKVWFFEEQMMPVVSCPDEQTRRKILMQSPWEMLQSPIGSGGIISVISSESIADNLGKIGVDYFQICSTNRQFLNTRTLLLGYVHSREADMGIQVLEDKLFSEESPDVILSMSFLKKLMTETNKFQFNTTLKPKAHIELVNKEWVDVIPSSPNSCEIRCSLLLSCLNICASDKVCLLEIPE
;
A
#
# COMPACT_ATOMS: atom_id res chain seq x y z
N MET A 1 -20.91 -38.01 -13.04
CA MET A 1 -21.00 -37.66 -11.61
C MET A 1 -22.36 -37.08 -11.18
N TRP A 2 -23.15 -36.45 -12.06
CA TRP A 2 -24.47 -35.85 -11.73
C TRP A 2 -25.69 -36.81 -11.75
N LYS A 3 -25.50 -38.13 -11.74
CA LYS A 3 -26.61 -39.10 -11.76
C LYS A 3 -27.42 -39.19 -10.45
N ARG A 4 -27.18 -38.31 -9.47
CA ARG A 4 -27.73 -38.45 -8.10
C ARG A 4 -28.33 -37.20 -7.45
N ILE A 5 -28.39 -36.06 -8.13
CA ILE A 5 -29.10 -34.88 -7.62
C ILE A 5 -30.49 -34.88 -8.27
N LEU A 6 -31.50 -35.26 -7.50
CA LEU A 6 -32.85 -35.54 -8.02
C LEU A 6 -33.85 -34.41 -7.72
N ASN A 7 -33.48 -33.42 -6.89
CA ASN A 7 -34.36 -32.30 -6.57
C ASN A 7 -33.60 -31.05 -6.07
N SER A 8 -34.31 -29.91 -6.08
CA SER A 8 -33.81 -28.57 -5.72
C SER A 8 -33.19 -28.50 -4.32
N ILE A 9 -33.75 -29.24 -3.35
CA ILE A 9 -33.29 -29.24 -1.95
C ILE A 9 -31.90 -29.88 -1.83
N GLN A 10 -31.60 -30.89 -2.64
CA GLN A 10 -30.26 -31.51 -2.68
C GLN A 10 -29.24 -30.60 -3.36
N ALA A 11 -29.65 -29.83 -4.36
CA ALA A 11 -28.79 -28.87 -5.03
C ALA A 11 -28.43 -27.67 -4.13
N GLU A 12 -29.40 -27.14 -3.36
CA GLU A 12 -29.15 -26.04 -2.42
C GLU A 12 -28.09 -26.37 -1.35
N LYS A 13 -28.02 -27.62 -0.90
CA LYS A 13 -27.00 -28.08 0.07
C LYS A 13 -25.58 -28.08 -0.47
N LEU A 14 -25.41 -27.93 -1.78
CA LEU A 14 -24.11 -27.94 -2.46
C LEU A 14 -23.69 -26.54 -2.91
N VAL A 15 -24.50 -25.51 -2.65
CA VAL A 15 -24.14 -24.12 -2.93
C VAL A 15 -22.97 -23.71 -2.04
N GLY A 16 -21.83 -23.39 -2.66
CA GLY A 16 -20.56 -23.07 -1.98
C GLY A 16 -19.60 -24.26 -1.82
N ALA A 17 -19.97 -25.47 -2.26
CA ALA A 17 -19.05 -26.60 -2.30
C ALA A 17 -18.12 -26.51 -3.53
N ALA A 18 -16.84 -26.83 -3.35
CA ALA A 18 -15.88 -26.93 -4.45
C ALA A 18 -16.04 -28.27 -5.19
N LEU A 19 -16.22 -28.21 -6.50
CA LEU A 19 -16.23 -29.40 -7.36
C LEU A 19 -14.80 -29.69 -7.80
N LEU A 20 -14.25 -30.81 -7.33
CA LEU A 20 -12.92 -31.28 -7.71
C LEU A 20 -13.07 -32.47 -8.65
N VAL A 21 -12.29 -32.47 -9.73
CA VAL A 21 -12.16 -33.60 -10.65
C VAL A 21 -10.80 -34.22 -10.43
N ARG A 22 -10.72 -35.56 -10.41
CA ARG A 22 -9.44 -36.24 -10.27
C ARG A 22 -8.64 -36.13 -11.56
N GLU A 23 -7.32 -36.17 -11.45
CA GLU A 23 -6.44 -36.03 -12.62
C GLU A 23 -6.64 -37.16 -13.63
N GLU A 24 -6.93 -38.38 -13.15
CA GLU A 24 -7.27 -39.53 -13.99
C GLU A 24 -8.63 -39.45 -14.69
N ASP A 25 -9.52 -38.55 -14.25
CA ASP A 25 -10.87 -38.37 -14.81
C ASP A 25 -10.91 -37.30 -15.92
N ARG A 26 -9.75 -36.77 -16.33
CA ARG A 26 -9.65 -35.81 -17.44
C ARG A 26 -10.11 -36.46 -18.75
N PRO A 27 -10.94 -35.78 -19.57
CA PRO A 27 -11.22 -36.22 -20.93
C PRO A 27 -9.94 -36.46 -21.74
N GLU A 28 -9.97 -37.48 -22.60
CA GLU A 28 -8.95 -37.64 -23.64
C GLU A 28 -9.08 -36.48 -24.63
N LEU A 29 -7.96 -35.80 -24.90
CA LEU A 29 -7.88 -34.66 -25.80
C LEU A 29 -7.76 -35.12 -27.26
N GLU A 30 -8.34 -34.36 -28.19
CA GLU A 30 -8.10 -34.57 -29.63
C GLU A 30 -6.69 -34.11 -30.03
N GLU A 31 -6.22 -34.55 -31.20
CA GLU A 31 -4.89 -34.19 -31.69
C GLU A 31 -4.77 -32.67 -31.90
N GLY A 32 -3.87 -32.03 -31.16
CA GLY A 32 -3.68 -30.57 -31.17
C GLY A 32 -4.47 -29.80 -30.11
N GLU A 33 -5.24 -30.48 -29.26
CA GLU A 33 -5.86 -29.87 -28.08
C GLU A 33 -4.95 -29.96 -26.85
N PHE A 34 -4.99 -28.91 -26.02
CA PHE A 34 -4.18 -28.81 -24.80
C PHE A 34 -5.02 -28.25 -23.66
N TYR A 35 -4.80 -28.74 -22.44
CA TYR A 35 -5.35 -28.08 -21.27
C TYR A 35 -4.57 -26.80 -20.99
N THR A 36 -5.28 -25.67 -20.87
CA THR A 36 -4.73 -24.35 -20.53
C THR A 36 -3.77 -24.39 -19.34
N ARG A 37 -4.12 -25.18 -18.31
CA ARG A 37 -3.34 -25.34 -17.09
C ARG A 37 -1.99 -26.02 -17.33
N ASP A 38 -1.91 -26.93 -18.29
CA ASP A 38 -0.70 -27.68 -18.58
C ASP A 38 0.26 -26.86 -19.47
N LEU A 39 -0.24 -25.82 -20.15
CA LEU A 39 0.59 -24.87 -20.92
C LEU A 39 1.30 -23.83 -20.03
N VAL A 40 0.75 -23.53 -18.86
CA VAL A 40 1.35 -22.58 -17.91
C VAL A 40 2.59 -23.21 -17.27
N GLY A 41 3.71 -22.49 -17.27
CA GLY A 41 5.01 -22.95 -16.79
C GLY A 41 5.90 -23.59 -17.86
N MET A 42 5.41 -23.78 -19.08
CA MET A 42 6.21 -24.32 -20.19
C MET A 42 7.32 -23.34 -20.62
N ARG A 43 8.49 -23.88 -20.97
CA ARG A 43 9.62 -23.12 -21.52
C ARG A 43 9.43 -22.87 -23.01
N VAL A 44 9.61 -21.62 -23.42
CA VAL A 44 9.41 -21.16 -24.79
C VAL A 44 10.76 -21.00 -25.48
N PHE A 45 10.92 -21.61 -26.65
CA PHE A 45 12.14 -21.56 -27.46
C PHE A 45 11.87 -21.03 -28.86
N LEU A 46 12.85 -20.36 -29.47
CA LEU A 46 12.76 -19.95 -30.87
C LEU A 46 13.06 -21.16 -31.78
N LYS A 47 12.16 -21.49 -32.71
CA LYS A 47 12.35 -22.64 -33.62
C LYS A 47 13.58 -22.50 -34.52
N GLU A 48 13.95 -21.27 -34.91
CA GLU A 48 15.06 -21.01 -35.83
C GLU A 48 16.44 -21.09 -35.17
N SER A 49 16.58 -20.59 -33.94
CA SER A 49 17.88 -20.54 -33.23
C SER A 49 18.02 -21.58 -32.11
N GLY A 50 16.91 -22.14 -31.63
CA GLY A 50 16.88 -22.97 -30.43
C GLY A 50 17.10 -22.18 -29.13
N GLU A 51 17.09 -20.85 -29.19
CA GLU A 51 17.35 -20.00 -28.03
C GLU A 51 16.16 -20.00 -27.06
N PRO A 52 16.41 -20.05 -25.75
CA PRO A 52 15.36 -19.87 -24.76
C PRO A 52 14.87 -18.43 -24.80
N ILE A 53 13.57 -18.27 -24.98
CA ILE A 53 12.88 -16.98 -25.00
C ILE A 53 12.36 -16.65 -23.61
N GLY A 54 11.77 -17.62 -22.92
CA GLY A 54 11.09 -17.36 -21.65
C GLY A 54 10.22 -18.50 -21.16
N THR A 55 9.26 -18.16 -20.31
CA THR A 55 8.32 -19.11 -19.70
C THR A 55 6.88 -18.60 -19.82
N VAL A 56 5.93 -19.48 -20.14
CA VAL A 56 4.50 -19.14 -20.17
C VAL A 56 4.01 -18.89 -18.75
N VAL A 57 3.47 -17.69 -18.48
CA VAL A 57 2.94 -17.30 -17.15
C VAL A 57 1.43 -17.45 -17.09
N ASN A 58 0.74 -17.20 -18.21
CA ASN A 58 -0.72 -17.34 -18.27
C ASN A 58 -1.20 -17.58 -19.71
N VAL A 59 -2.44 -18.03 -19.88
CA VAL A 59 -3.10 -18.21 -21.17
C VAL A 59 -4.51 -17.61 -21.09
N TYR A 60 -4.85 -16.76 -22.06
CA TYR A 60 -6.11 -16.02 -22.10
C TYR A 60 -6.93 -16.41 -23.33
N ASP A 61 -8.19 -16.76 -23.12
CA ASP A 61 -9.16 -16.94 -24.19
C ASP A 61 -9.69 -15.58 -24.65
N SER A 62 -9.36 -15.18 -25.89
CA SER A 62 -9.84 -13.92 -26.48
C SER A 62 -11.12 -14.08 -27.32
N GLY A 63 -11.72 -15.27 -27.33
CA GLY A 63 -12.90 -15.64 -28.13
C GLY A 63 -12.62 -15.90 -29.61
N ALA A 64 -11.51 -15.39 -30.15
CA ALA A 64 -11.06 -15.64 -31.53
C ALA A 64 -9.81 -16.54 -31.62
N SER A 65 -8.94 -16.48 -30.62
CA SER A 65 -7.74 -17.31 -30.48
C SER A 65 -7.26 -17.26 -29.03
N ASP A 66 -6.66 -18.33 -28.55
CA ASP A 66 -5.96 -18.30 -27.26
C ASP A 66 -4.68 -17.47 -27.37
N LEU A 67 -4.36 -16.72 -26.31
CA LEU A 67 -3.19 -15.86 -26.21
C LEU A 67 -2.32 -16.32 -25.05
N LEU A 68 -1.09 -16.74 -25.35
CA LEU A 68 -0.08 -17.03 -24.33
C LEU A 68 0.54 -15.72 -23.84
N HIS A 69 0.71 -15.62 -22.53
CA HIS A 69 1.45 -14.55 -21.88
C HIS A 69 2.81 -15.10 -21.44
N VAL A 70 3.87 -14.72 -22.14
CA VAL A 70 5.22 -15.28 -21.95
C VAL A 70 6.11 -14.26 -21.26
N MET A 71 6.74 -14.64 -20.17
CA MET A 71 7.76 -13.86 -19.48
C MET A 71 9.13 -14.15 -20.08
N LEU A 72 9.78 -13.12 -20.61
CA LEU A 72 11.09 -13.22 -21.24
C LEU A 72 12.19 -13.41 -20.20
N ASP A 73 13.07 -14.38 -20.47
CA ASP A 73 14.34 -14.50 -19.77
C ASP A 73 15.23 -13.35 -20.29
N SER A 74 15.66 -12.42 -19.42
CA SER A 74 16.39 -11.19 -19.81
C SER A 74 17.53 -11.41 -20.82
N PRO A 75 17.80 -10.49 -21.77
CA PRO A 75 18.87 -10.69 -22.74
C PRO A 75 20.26 -10.54 -22.08
N ALA A 76 20.97 -11.65 -21.96
CA ALA A 76 22.42 -11.62 -22.01
C ALA A 76 22.84 -11.45 -23.48
N HIS A 77 23.84 -10.59 -23.71
CA HIS A 77 24.53 -10.27 -24.98
C HIS A 77 24.16 -8.94 -25.67
N ASP A 78 24.76 -7.86 -25.16
CA ASP A 78 25.43 -6.87 -26.02
C ASP A 78 26.93 -6.93 -25.69
N SER A 79 27.65 -7.83 -26.35
CA SER A 79 29.11 -7.80 -26.45
C SER A 79 29.48 -7.40 -27.87
N ASP A 80 29.71 -6.10 -28.10
CA ASP A 80 30.96 -5.59 -28.70
C ASP A 80 30.92 -4.06 -28.93
N GLY A 81 31.91 -3.36 -28.36
CA GLY A 81 32.45 -2.13 -28.98
C GLY A 81 32.12 -0.75 -28.38
N VAL A 82 32.70 -0.44 -27.22
CA VAL A 82 33.15 0.90 -26.76
C VAL A 82 32.09 2.00 -26.53
N GLY A 83 31.77 2.23 -25.24
CA GLY A 83 31.43 3.58 -24.76
C GLY A 83 30.36 3.70 -23.67
N LYS A 84 30.75 3.48 -22.40
CA LYS A 84 30.12 4.00 -21.16
C LYS A 84 28.58 4.16 -21.18
N SER A 85 27.87 3.08 -20.90
CA SER A 85 26.56 3.14 -20.26
C SER A 85 26.70 2.72 -18.79
N LYS A 86 26.27 3.61 -17.90
CA LYS A 86 26.14 3.35 -16.47
C LYS A 86 24.98 2.36 -16.25
N PRO A 87 25.03 1.52 -15.21
CA PRO A 87 23.84 0.82 -14.75
C PRO A 87 22.85 1.89 -14.26
N THR A 88 21.76 2.08 -14.99
CA THR A 88 20.60 2.82 -14.51
C THR A 88 19.82 1.91 -13.58
N GLU A 89 19.80 2.27 -12.30
CA GLU A 89 18.87 1.78 -11.29
C GLU A 89 17.43 2.06 -11.76
N THR A 90 16.85 1.08 -12.45
CA THR A 90 15.42 0.93 -12.68
C THR A 90 15.24 -0.57 -12.81
N GLY A 91 14.40 -1.16 -11.96
CA GLY A 91 14.31 -2.59 -11.73
C GLY A 91 14.28 -3.43 -13.01
N ALA A 92 14.84 -4.63 -12.94
CA ALA A 92 14.66 -5.66 -13.94
C ALA A 92 13.15 -5.89 -14.12
N THR A 93 12.55 -5.19 -15.06
CA THR A 93 11.19 -5.48 -15.50
C THR A 93 11.29 -6.82 -16.21
N ASN A 94 10.77 -7.87 -15.59
CA ASN A 94 10.50 -9.12 -16.29
C ASN A 94 9.58 -8.77 -17.47
N HIS A 95 10.09 -8.87 -18.70
CA HIS A 95 9.38 -8.37 -19.88
C HIS A 95 8.34 -9.41 -20.29
N LEU A 96 7.06 -9.04 -20.28
CA LEU A 96 5.96 -9.92 -20.69
C LEU A 96 5.56 -9.64 -22.14
N ILE A 97 5.37 -10.70 -22.94
CA ILE A 97 4.92 -10.64 -24.33
C ILE A 97 3.66 -11.48 -24.54
N TRP A 98 2.85 -11.07 -25.50
CA TRP A 98 1.65 -11.78 -25.92
C TRP A 98 1.94 -12.58 -27.20
N VAL A 99 1.69 -13.88 -27.16
CA VAL A 99 1.94 -14.81 -28.27
C VAL A 99 0.65 -15.55 -28.60
N PRO A 100 0.05 -15.33 -29.79
CA PRO A 100 -1.15 -16.09 -30.17
C PRO A 100 -0.84 -17.59 -30.29
N PHE A 101 -1.64 -18.42 -29.63
CA PHE A 101 -1.51 -19.87 -29.61
C PHE A 101 -2.20 -20.48 -30.83
N VAL A 102 -1.55 -20.33 -31.98
CA VAL A 102 -1.99 -20.90 -33.26
C VAL A 102 -0.86 -21.72 -33.86
N GLU A 103 -1.18 -22.80 -34.57
CA GLU A 103 -0.18 -23.72 -35.17
C GLU A 103 0.89 -22.98 -36.01
N ALA A 104 0.51 -21.90 -36.69
CA ALA A 104 1.44 -21.08 -37.48
C ALA A 104 2.53 -20.38 -36.64
N ILE A 105 2.23 -20.05 -35.37
CA ILE A 105 3.13 -19.34 -34.45
C ILE A 105 3.72 -20.31 -33.43
N VAL A 106 2.98 -21.30 -32.96
CA VAL A 106 3.42 -22.32 -32.00
C VAL A 106 3.30 -23.72 -32.65
N PRO A 107 4.18 -24.07 -33.60
CA PRO A 107 4.04 -25.30 -34.38
C PRO A 107 4.36 -26.58 -33.60
N HIS A 108 5.06 -26.49 -32.46
CA HIS A 108 5.46 -27.67 -31.70
C HIS A 108 5.33 -27.41 -30.19
N VAL A 109 4.61 -28.29 -29.52
CA VAL A 109 4.40 -28.31 -28.08
C VAL A 109 4.76 -29.72 -27.59
N ASP A 110 5.77 -29.83 -26.73
CA ASP A 110 6.23 -31.08 -26.13
C ASP A 110 5.81 -31.11 -24.67
N MET A 111 4.76 -31.87 -24.38
CA MET A 111 4.17 -32.00 -23.05
C MET A 111 5.05 -32.81 -22.09
N ASP A 112 5.84 -33.76 -22.60
CA ASP A 112 6.69 -34.61 -21.77
C ASP A 112 7.89 -33.82 -21.23
N ARG A 113 8.42 -32.89 -22.03
CA ARG A 113 9.56 -32.04 -21.67
C ARG A 113 9.14 -30.69 -21.09
N GLY A 114 7.87 -30.30 -21.24
CA GLY A 114 7.39 -28.99 -20.80
C GLY A 114 7.94 -27.84 -21.65
N GLU A 115 8.15 -28.08 -22.95
CA GLU A 115 8.78 -27.13 -23.87
C GLU A 115 7.88 -26.82 -25.07
N MET A 116 7.88 -25.59 -25.55
CA MET A 116 7.20 -25.20 -26.79
C MET A 116 8.13 -24.39 -27.69
N MET A 117 8.06 -24.65 -29.00
CA MET A 117 8.83 -23.93 -30.00
C MET A 117 7.92 -22.98 -30.76
N ILE A 118 8.33 -21.71 -30.83
CA ILE A 118 7.60 -20.66 -31.52
C ILE A 118 8.33 -20.16 -32.77
N THR A 119 7.54 -19.74 -33.76
CA THR A 119 7.98 -19.10 -35.00
C THR A 119 7.31 -17.72 -35.10
N PRO A 120 7.68 -16.78 -34.19
CA PRO A 120 7.01 -15.51 -34.07
C PRO A 120 7.20 -14.67 -35.35
N PRO A 121 6.16 -13.95 -35.83
CA PRO A 121 6.34 -12.94 -36.88
C PRO A 121 7.40 -11.90 -36.48
N LYS A 122 8.11 -11.35 -37.47
CA LYS A 122 9.13 -10.33 -37.24
C LYS A 122 8.53 -9.17 -36.43
N GLY A 123 9.15 -8.85 -35.31
CA GLY A 123 8.72 -7.79 -34.39
C GLY A 123 7.76 -8.22 -33.29
N LEU A 124 7.19 -9.44 -33.28
CA LEU A 124 6.28 -9.89 -32.19
C LEU A 124 6.95 -9.87 -30.82
N LEU A 125 8.20 -10.35 -30.75
CA LEU A 125 9.04 -10.31 -29.55
C LEU A 125 9.44 -8.87 -29.15
N GLU A 126 9.25 -7.91 -30.06
CA GLU A 126 9.60 -6.50 -29.90
C GLU A 126 8.39 -5.59 -29.65
N LEU A 127 7.15 -6.09 -29.76
CA LEU A 127 5.93 -5.28 -29.63
C LEU A 127 5.76 -4.64 -28.25
N ASN A 128 6.27 -5.31 -27.21
CA ASN A 128 6.30 -4.81 -25.83
C ASN A 128 7.70 -4.40 -25.35
N LEU A 129 8.74 -4.57 -26.18
CA LEU A 129 9.94 -3.77 -25.98
C LEU A 129 9.44 -2.35 -26.13
N ARG A 130 9.42 -1.58 -25.03
CA ARG A 130 9.21 -0.14 -25.08
C ARG A 130 10.34 0.40 -25.94
N SER A 131 10.15 0.37 -27.26
CA SER A 131 11.00 1.06 -28.19
C SER A 131 11.05 2.46 -27.65
N HIS A 132 12.26 2.93 -27.56
CA HIS A 132 12.65 4.21 -27.04
C HIS A 132 11.92 5.36 -27.78
N GLU A 133 10.61 5.55 -27.60
CA GLU A 133 9.77 6.54 -28.30
C GLU A 133 10.08 7.98 -27.90
N LYS A 134 11.03 8.18 -27.00
CA LYS A 134 11.57 9.50 -26.68
C LYS A 134 12.95 9.62 -27.29
N SER A 135 13.11 10.56 -28.21
CA SER A 135 14.42 10.92 -28.76
C SER A 135 15.43 11.14 -27.61
N LYS A 136 16.71 10.86 -27.81
CA LYS A 136 17.78 11.17 -26.83
C LYS A 136 17.69 12.63 -26.33
N LYS A 137 17.22 13.53 -27.20
CA LYS A 137 16.92 14.93 -26.86
C LYS A 137 15.76 15.06 -25.87
N GLU A 138 14.67 14.33 -26.07
CA GLU A 138 13.48 14.35 -25.22
C GLU A 138 13.72 13.68 -23.86
N ARG A 139 14.46 12.58 -23.81
CA ARG A 139 14.91 11.98 -22.53
C ARG A 139 15.70 12.97 -21.70
N ARG A 140 16.72 13.60 -22.32
CA ARG A 140 17.53 14.63 -21.65
C ARG A 140 16.68 15.81 -21.22
N GLN A 141 15.67 16.20 -21.99
CA GLN A 141 14.75 17.27 -21.60
C GLN A 141 13.87 16.87 -20.42
N LEU A 142 13.35 15.64 -20.37
CA LEU A 142 12.57 15.15 -19.25
C LEU A 142 13.43 15.01 -17.99
N GLU A 143 14.59 14.37 -18.08
CA GLU A 143 15.55 14.29 -16.96
C GLU A 143 15.92 15.68 -16.45
N TRP A 144 16.14 16.64 -17.36
CA TRP A 144 16.42 18.02 -16.97
C TRP A 144 15.21 18.70 -16.31
N LYS A 145 13.99 18.48 -16.81
CA LYS A 145 12.76 18.99 -16.20
C LYS A 145 12.56 18.41 -14.80
N GLU A 146 12.76 17.11 -14.64
CA GLU A 146 12.67 16.41 -13.34
C GLU A 146 13.74 16.89 -12.38
N ARG A 147 15.00 16.99 -12.82
CA ARG A 147 16.09 17.57 -12.01
C ARG A 147 15.78 18.99 -11.59
N LYS A 148 15.23 19.82 -12.48
CA LYS A 148 14.79 21.18 -12.13
C LYS A 148 13.64 21.17 -11.12
N LYS A 149 12.68 20.27 -11.26
CA LYS A 149 11.56 20.11 -10.33
C LYS A 149 12.07 19.68 -8.96
N LEU A 150 12.95 18.69 -8.90
CA LEU A 150 13.59 18.22 -7.68
C LEU A 150 14.42 19.33 -7.03
N GLN A 151 15.23 20.05 -7.80
CA GLN A 151 16.03 21.17 -7.29
C GLN A 151 15.15 22.28 -6.69
N LYS A 152 14.04 22.63 -7.35
CA LYS A 152 13.07 23.60 -6.81
C LYS A 152 12.45 23.11 -5.50
N ARG A 153 12.05 21.83 -5.43
CA ARG A 153 11.52 21.20 -4.20
C ARG A 153 12.56 21.21 -3.09
N LEU A 154 13.82 20.86 -3.41
CA LEU A 154 14.92 20.87 -2.45
C LEU A 154 15.19 22.27 -1.90
N ILE A 155 15.20 23.31 -2.73
CA ILE A 155 15.36 24.69 -2.27
C ILE A 155 14.22 25.09 -1.33
N ALA A 156 12.98 24.74 -1.66
CA ALA A 156 11.82 25.02 -0.81
C ALA A 156 11.90 24.27 0.52
N ALA A 157 12.26 22.98 0.51
CA ALA A 157 12.43 22.16 1.70
C ALA A 157 13.57 22.67 2.59
N LYS A 158 14.72 23.03 2.00
CA LYS A 158 15.84 23.67 2.72
C LYS A 158 15.41 24.97 3.39
N LYS A 159 14.65 25.82 2.69
CA LYS A 159 14.12 27.05 3.27
C LYS A 159 13.24 26.76 4.48
N LYS A 160 12.36 25.76 4.39
CA LYS A 160 11.50 25.34 5.51
C LYS A 160 12.29 24.80 6.69
N LEU A 161 13.30 23.99 6.45
CA LEU A 161 14.19 23.51 7.51
C LEU A 161 15.03 24.65 8.13
N CYS A 162 15.46 25.65 7.36
CA CYS A 162 16.06 26.87 7.91
C CYS A 162 15.10 27.65 8.81
N GLU A 163 13.84 27.81 8.40
CA GLU A 163 12.78 28.45 9.21
C GLU A 163 12.55 27.71 10.53
N LEU A 164 12.79 26.39 10.55
CA LEU A 164 12.74 25.52 11.74
C LEU A 164 14.12 25.35 12.42
N GLU A 165 15.11 26.13 12.02
CA GLU A 165 16.49 26.15 12.56
C GLU A 165 17.29 24.84 12.43
N GLN A 166 16.89 23.97 11.50
CA GLN A 166 17.52 22.67 11.21
C GLN A 166 18.62 22.78 10.13
N GLN A 167 19.38 23.88 10.14
CA GLN A 167 20.39 24.17 9.11
C GLN A 167 21.62 23.23 9.18
N HIS A 168 21.84 22.57 10.31
CA HIS A 168 22.97 21.65 10.51
C HIS A 168 22.87 20.40 9.62
N VAL A 169 21.64 19.99 9.26
CA VAL A 169 21.39 18.87 8.32
C VAL A 169 22.10 19.09 6.98
N PHE A 170 22.32 20.35 6.58
CA PHE A 170 22.95 20.66 5.30
C PHE A 170 24.47 20.50 5.30
N HIS A 171 25.10 20.28 6.45
CA HIS A 171 26.54 20.05 6.52
C HIS A 171 26.95 18.81 5.73
N GLY A 172 26.09 17.79 5.65
CA GLY A 172 26.31 16.59 4.84
C GLY A 172 26.66 16.84 3.39
N PHE A 173 26.10 17.89 2.78
CA PHE A 173 26.40 18.25 1.39
C PHE A 173 27.86 18.63 1.14
N ARG A 174 28.63 18.95 2.19
CA ARG A 174 30.05 19.31 2.07
C ARG A 174 30.98 18.10 2.10
N TYR A 175 30.54 16.99 2.68
CA TYR A 175 31.38 15.83 2.96
C TYR A 175 30.99 14.59 2.16
N GLY A 176 29.74 14.52 1.67
CA GLY A 176 29.25 13.38 0.91
C GLY A 176 29.65 13.38 -0.57
N ASP A 177 29.74 12.19 -1.14
CA ASP A 177 29.85 11.98 -2.59
C ASP A 177 28.51 12.23 -3.31
N LYS A 178 28.46 11.99 -4.63
CA LYS A 178 27.26 12.26 -5.43
C LYS A 178 26.04 11.42 -5.00
N THR A 179 26.24 10.16 -4.63
CA THR A 179 25.18 9.24 -4.21
C THR A 179 24.65 9.61 -2.83
N GLN A 180 25.56 9.86 -1.89
CA GLN A 180 25.26 10.30 -0.54
C GLN A 180 24.53 11.65 -0.52
N THR A 181 24.98 12.61 -1.34
CA THR A 181 24.30 13.90 -1.45
C THR A 181 22.93 13.80 -2.14
N SER A 182 22.72 12.82 -3.02
CA SER A 182 21.39 12.53 -3.57
C SER A 182 20.47 12.00 -2.47
N LEU A 183 20.93 11.00 -1.71
CA LEU A 183 20.17 10.43 -0.59
C LEU A 183 19.73 11.51 0.41
N LEU A 184 20.67 12.37 0.85
CA LEU A 184 20.35 13.47 1.75
C LEU A 184 19.35 14.46 1.13
N ALA A 185 19.48 14.76 -0.17
CA ALA A 185 18.54 15.64 -0.86
C ALA A 185 17.13 15.05 -0.91
N ASP A 186 17.02 13.75 -1.19
CA ASP A 186 15.75 13.02 -1.27
C ASP A 186 15.10 12.94 0.12
N GLN A 187 15.87 12.64 1.18
CA GLN A 187 15.37 12.67 2.55
C GLN A 187 14.89 14.08 2.96
N ILE A 188 15.64 15.14 2.65
CA ILE A 188 15.21 16.53 2.94
C ILE A 188 13.91 16.89 2.20
N VAL A 189 13.78 16.49 0.93
CA VAL A 189 12.56 16.71 0.15
C VAL A 189 11.39 15.88 0.67
N GLY A 190 11.66 14.71 1.26
CA GLY A 190 10.70 13.82 1.89
C GLY A 190 10.13 14.35 3.21
N VAL A 191 10.84 15.24 3.92
CA VAL A 191 10.34 15.82 5.18
C VAL A 191 9.07 16.64 4.93
N ASN A 192 7.94 16.16 5.44
CA ASN A 192 6.68 16.89 5.38
C ASN A 192 6.68 18.04 6.39
N SER A 193 7.08 19.24 5.94
CA SER A 193 7.12 20.43 6.80
C SER A 193 5.77 20.80 7.42
N LYS A 194 4.63 20.43 6.80
CA LYS A 194 3.29 20.73 7.34
C LYS A 194 2.97 19.93 8.59
N LEU A 195 3.52 18.72 8.70
CA LEU A 195 3.38 17.87 9.88
C LEU A 195 4.55 18.06 10.86
N PHE A 196 5.76 18.27 10.34
CA PHE A 196 6.95 18.41 11.17
C PHE A 196 6.92 19.68 12.04
N GLN A 197 6.40 20.80 11.54
CA GLN A 197 6.28 22.03 12.33
C GLN A 197 5.34 21.89 13.55
N PRO A 198 4.08 21.44 13.43
CA PRO A 198 3.22 21.22 14.60
C PRO A 198 3.73 20.08 15.49
N ALA A 199 4.38 19.06 14.92
CA ALA A 199 5.04 18.00 15.68
C ALA A 199 6.17 18.52 16.59
N LEU A 200 6.98 19.48 16.11
CA LEU A 200 7.98 20.11 16.97
C LEU A 200 7.32 20.91 18.10
N GLN A 201 6.22 21.62 17.82
CA GLN A 201 5.50 22.40 18.83
C GLN A 201 4.82 21.53 19.90
N SER A 202 4.31 20.35 19.52
CA SER A 202 3.66 19.44 20.47
C SER A 202 4.65 18.91 21.51
N ILE A 203 5.90 18.64 21.12
CA ILE A 203 6.93 18.23 22.08
C ILE A 203 7.26 19.40 23.06
N ASP A 204 7.19 20.67 22.63
CA ASP A 204 7.39 21.83 23.53
C ASP A 204 6.33 21.90 24.63
N LEU A 205 5.07 21.62 24.25
CA LEU A 205 3.96 21.51 25.18
C LEU A 205 4.10 20.29 26.11
N PHE A 206 4.64 19.17 25.59
CA PHE A 206 4.92 17.95 26.34
C PHE A 206 5.97 18.18 27.46
N SER A 207 6.92 19.10 27.25
CA SER A 207 7.89 19.50 28.28
C SER A 207 7.25 20.19 29.50
N GLN A 208 5.99 20.64 29.40
CA GLN A 208 5.27 21.31 30.50
C GLN A 208 4.16 20.45 31.15
N ARG A 209 3.80 19.31 30.56
CA ARG A 209 2.73 18.43 31.06
C ARG A 209 3.15 16.97 30.96
N TRP A 210 3.58 16.41 32.09
CA TRP A 210 3.46 14.98 32.30
C TRP A 210 2.06 14.69 32.87
N ARG A 211 1.22 14.00 32.10
CA ARG A 211 0.48 12.82 32.60
C ARG A 211 -0.17 12.03 31.47
N ASP A 212 0.03 10.72 31.60
CA ASP A 212 -0.73 9.56 31.16
C ASP A 212 -1.08 9.40 29.68
N ASP A 213 -0.76 8.20 29.19
CA ASP A 213 -1.38 7.54 28.03
C ASP A 213 -2.84 7.95 27.91
N ALA A 214 -3.30 8.32 26.71
CA ALA A 214 -4.71 8.53 26.44
C ALA A 214 -5.46 7.21 26.72
N THR A 215 -5.93 7.06 27.96
CA THR A 215 -6.61 5.85 28.40
C THR A 215 -7.97 5.77 27.72
N ARG A 216 -8.55 4.57 27.62
CA ARG A 216 -9.93 4.34 27.16
C ARG A 216 -10.91 5.38 27.69
N THR A 217 -10.73 5.85 28.93
CA THR A 217 -11.57 6.86 29.59
C THR A 217 -11.64 8.18 28.84
N ASP A 218 -10.53 8.71 28.30
CA ASP A 218 -10.54 10.02 27.62
C ASP A 218 -11.25 9.95 26.26
N ILE A 219 -11.12 8.83 25.55
CA ILE A 219 -11.78 8.59 24.26
C ILE A 219 -13.26 8.29 24.47
N TYR A 220 -13.59 7.43 25.45
CA TYR A 220 -14.98 7.21 25.83
C TYR A 220 -15.61 8.50 26.36
N ASP A 221 -14.96 9.31 27.19
CA ASP A 221 -15.53 10.58 27.65
C ASP A 221 -15.72 11.57 26.50
N ALA A 222 -14.75 11.67 25.58
CA ALA A 222 -14.87 12.49 24.36
C ALA A 222 -16.03 12.03 23.46
N LEU A 223 -16.31 10.72 23.40
CA LEU A 223 -17.44 10.15 22.69
C LEU A 223 -18.73 10.38 23.52
N THR A 224 -18.87 9.84 24.72
CA THR A 224 -20.06 9.82 25.61
C THR A 224 -20.71 11.19 25.86
N THR A 225 -20.03 12.29 25.58
CA THR A 225 -20.58 13.65 25.62
C THR A 225 -21.67 13.93 24.55
N SER A 226 -21.91 13.02 23.60
CA SER A 226 -22.89 13.16 22.48
C SER A 226 -23.94 12.04 22.46
N GLU A 227 -25.10 12.25 23.08
CA GLU A 227 -26.13 11.20 23.30
C GLU A 227 -26.85 10.69 22.03
N ASN A 228 -26.79 11.38 20.89
CA ASN A 228 -27.67 11.09 19.76
C ASN A 228 -27.09 10.14 18.68
N TYR A 229 -25.76 9.92 18.63
CA TYR A 229 -25.10 9.17 17.54
C TYR A 229 -24.18 8.03 17.99
N LEU A 230 -24.01 7.87 19.30
CA LEU A 230 -23.06 6.93 19.90
C LEU A 230 -23.72 5.72 20.53
N THR A 231 -24.86 5.29 20.03
CA THR A 231 -25.45 4.03 20.46
C THR A 231 -24.63 2.88 19.87
N PRO A 232 -23.92 2.07 20.68
CA PRO A 232 -23.17 0.93 20.16
C PRO A 232 -24.16 -0.05 19.54
N LEU A 233 -23.92 -0.44 18.29
CA LEU A 233 -24.84 -1.32 17.56
C LEU A 233 -25.03 -2.68 18.27
N ALA A 234 -24.03 -3.14 19.03
CA ALA A 234 -24.11 -4.34 19.88
C ALA A 234 -25.25 -4.28 20.93
N ARG A 235 -25.71 -3.07 21.30
CA ARG A 235 -26.82 -2.83 22.23
C ARG A 235 -28.19 -2.68 21.52
N MET A 236 -28.22 -2.66 20.19
CA MET A 236 -29.46 -2.62 19.41
C MET A 236 -29.88 -4.02 18.93
N ASP A 237 -31.18 -4.27 18.78
CA ASP A 237 -31.75 -5.60 18.49
C ASP A 237 -31.08 -6.30 17.28
N LYS A 238 -30.43 -7.44 17.57
CA LYS A 238 -29.26 -8.00 16.86
C LYS A 238 -29.50 -8.66 15.50
N GLN A 239 -30.72 -8.77 14.97
CA GLN A 239 -30.97 -9.55 13.76
C GLN A 239 -31.56 -8.79 12.56
N CYS A 240 -32.41 -7.79 12.78
CA CYS A 240 -33.08 -7.08 11.66
C CYS A 240 -32.37 -5.78 11.26
N VAL A 241 -31.72 -5.10 12.21
CA VAL A 241 -31.01 -3.83 11.95
C VAL A 241 -29.64 -4.08 11.33
N ASN A 242 -28.98 -5.18 11.71
CA ASN A 242 -27.65 -5.54 11.22
C ASN A 242 -27.67 -5.91 9.72
N SER A 243 -28.70 -6.63 9.26
CA SER A 243 -28.83 -6.98 7.85
C SER A 243 -29.04 -5.75 6.95
N VAL A 244 -29.81 -4.76 7.40
CA VAL A 244 -30.08 -3.54 6.62
C VAL A 244 -28.81 -2.71 6.41
N PHE A 245 -27.99 -2.55 7.45
CA PHE A 245 -26.73 -1.82 7.29
C PHE A 245 -25.72 -2.61 6.47
N GLU A 246 -25.64 -3.93 6.66
CA GLU A 246 -24.76 -4.77 5.83
C GLU A 246 -25.15 -4.72 4.35
N GLU A 247 -26.44 -4.79 4.00
CA GLU A 247 -26.94 -4.64 2.62
C GLU A 247 -26.59 -3.28 2.02
N LYS A 248 -26.75 -2.19 2.79
CA LYS A 248 -26.36 -0.84 2.33
C LYS A 248 -24.85 -0.73 2.11
N GLY A 249 -24.04 -1.31 3.00
CA GLY A 249 -22.59 -1.35 2.83
C GLY A 249 -22.19 -2.11 1.56
N LEU A 250 -22.76 -3.29 1.35
CA LEU A 250 -22.55 -4.09 0.12
C LEU A 250 -22.96 -3.32 -1.14
N HIS A 251 -24.07 -2.59 -1.09
CA HIS A 251 -24.55 -1.77 -2.22
C HIS A 251 -23.61 -0.60 -2.56
N LEU A 252 -22.97 0.01 -1.56
CA LEU A 252 -21.97 1.05 -1.81
C LEU A 252 -20.71 0.46 -2.45
N ILE A 253 -20.26 -0.70 -1.96
CA ILE A 253 -19.09 -1.39 -2.51
C ILE A 253 -19.37 -1.83 -3.96
N SER A 254 -20.53 -2.42 -4.24
CA SER A 254 -20.88 -2.89 -5.58
C SER A 254 -20.97 -1.75 -6.62
N LYS A 255 -21.30 -0.54 -6.17
CA LYS A 255 -21.31 0.68 -6.98
C LYS A 255 -19.95 1.35 -7.14
N GLY A 256 -18.88 0.80 -6.56
CA GLY A 256 -17.55 1.41 -6.60
C GLY A 256 -17.44 2.71 -5.80
N LYS A 257 -18.29 2.90 -4.78
CA LYS A 257 -18.33 4.12 -3.95
C LYS A 257 -17.31 4.14 -2.82
N VAL A 258 -16.50 3.11 -2.69
CA VAL A 258 -15.57 2.91 -1.59
C VAL A 258 -14.16 2.76 -2.15
N ALA A 259 -13.17 3.35 -1.49
CA ALA A 259 -11.76 3.02 -1.69
C ALA A 259 -11.23 2.36 -0.43
N THR A 260 -10.45 1.29 -0.57
CA THR A 260 -9.80 0.62 0.56
C THR A 260 -8.36 1.09 0.67
N VAL A 261 -7.96 1.44 1.89
CA VAL A 261 -6.58 1.77 2.24
C VAL A 261 -6.08 0.70 3.20
N LEU A 262 -5.26 -0.22 2.68
CA LEU A 262 -4.64 -1.29 3.45
C LEU A 262 -3.32 -0.80 4.02
N VAL A 263 -3.23 -0.79 5.35
CA VAL A 263 -2.01 -0.42 6.06
C VAL A 263 -1.28 -1.70 6.46
N VAL A 264 -0.12 -1.92 5.87
CA VAL A 264 0.77 -3.03 6.22
C VAL A 264 1.81 -2.49 7.19
N THR A 265 1.50 -2.52 8.47
CA THR A 265 2.44 -2.05 9.51
C THR A 265 3.40 -3.16 9.90
N ASP A 266 4.65 -2.79 10.10
CA ASP A 266 5.67 -3.60 10.77
C ASP A 266 5.32 -3.71 12.27
N SER A 267 4.33 -4.54 12.61
CA SER A 267 4.08 -4.85 14.01
C SER A 267 5.27 -5.67 14.47
N ALA A 268 6.05 -5.15 15.43
CA ALA A 268 7.31 -5.73 15.91
C ALA A 268 7.20 -7.16 16.50
N LYS A 269 6.02 -7.80 16.41
CA LYS A 269 5.76 -9.19 16.76
C LYS A 269 5.44 -10.09 15.55
N GLU A 270 5.01 -9.53 14.41
CA GLU A 270 4.72 -10.27 13.17
C GLU A 270 5.85 -10.15 12.13
N ALA A 271 6.74 -9.18 12.30
CA ALA A 271 8.00 -9.01 11.54
C ALA A 271 8.99 -10.17 11.64
N SER A 272 8.75 -11.12 12.56
CA SER A 272 9.64 -12.27 12.78
C SER A 272 9.40 -13.41 11.80
N ASP A 273 8.26 -13.44 11.08
CA ASP A 273 7.94 -14.49 10.13
C ASP A 273 7.17 -13.97 8.90
N PRO A 274 7.83 -13.84 7.73
CA PRO A 274 7.21 -13.37 6.48
C PRO A 274 6.01 -14.21 6.03
N SER A 275 5.94 -15.48 6.45
CA SER A 275 4.86 -16.40 6.11
C SER A 275 3.53 -16.00 6.77
N ILE A 276 3.55 -15.52 8.01
CA ILE A 276 2.34 -15.12 8.77
C ILE A 276 1.74 -13.82 8.22
N LEU A 277 2.60 -12.86 7.86
CA LEU A 277 2.18 -11.62 7.19
C LEU A 277 1.51 -11.94 5.86
N SER A 278 2.09 -12.86 5.07
CA SER A 278 1.54 -13.28 3.79
C SER A 278 0.13 -13.89 3.97
N GLU A 279 -0.07 -14.81 4.91
CA GLU A 279 -1.39 -15.43 5.14
C GLU A 279 -2.44 -14.43 5.61
N SER A 280 -2.09 -13.50 6.50
CA SER A 280 -3.06 -12.51 7.02
C SER A 280 -3.44 -11.47 5.96
N LEU A 281 -2.47 -11.06 5.14
CA LEU A 281 -2.70 -10.19 4.00
C LEU A 281 -3.56 -10.87 2.94
N ILE A 282 -3.21 -12.10 2.55
CA ILE A 282 -3.98 -12.91 1.60
C ILE A 282 -5.41 -13.04 2.10
N GLN A 283 -5.63 -13.47 3.34
CA GLN A 283 -6.99 -13.62 3.88
C GLN A 283 -7.75 -12.28 3.95
N THR A 284 -7.07 -11.17 4.24
CA THR A 284 -7.70 -9.85 4.25
C THR A 284 -8.12 -9.42 2.84
N LEU A 285 -7.26 -9.59 1.85
CA LEU A 285 -7.51 -9.25 0.45
C LEU A 285 -8.56 -10.17 -0.16
N GLU A 286 -8.43 -11.47 0.07
CA GLU A 286 -9.41 -12.49 -0.32
C GLU A 286 -10.76 -12.24 0.33
N CYS A 287 -10.86 -11.96 1.64
CA CYS A 287 -12.15 -11.69 2.28
C CYS A 287 -12.81 -10.41 1.76
N THR A 288 -12.00 -9.37 1.51
CA THR A 288 -12.46 -8.11 0.90
C THR A 288 -13.09 -8.38 -0.48
N ASN A 289 -12.62 -9.39 -1.22
CA ASN A 289 -13.15 -9.75 -2.53
C ASN A 289 -14.23 -10.88 -2.50
N GLN A 290 -14.09 -11.88 -1.62
CA GLN A 290 -14.94 -13.08 -1.50
C GLN A 290 -16.30 -12.80 -0.84
N LYS A 291 -16.41 -11.84 0.08
CA LYS A 291 -17.74 -11.45 0.60
C LYS A 291 -18.62 -10.74 -0.43
N LEU A 292 -18.04 -10.37 -1.57
CA LEU A 292 -18.73 -9.63 -2.61
C LEU A 292 -19.38 -10.54 -3.65
N VAL A 293 -19.30 -11.88 -3.53
CA VAL A 293 -19.64 -12.98 -4.48
C VAL A 293 -20.95 -12.89 -5.30
N LYS A 294 -21.77 -11.85 -5.24
CA LYS A 294 -22.90 -11.68 -6.16
C LYS A 294 -22.70 -10.50 -7.12
N VAL A 295 -22.99 -10.79 -8.39
CA VAL A 295 -23.26 -9.89 -9.53
C VAL A 295 -22.06 -9.64 -10.46
N GLU A 296 -22.29 -10.03 -11.72
CA GLU A 296 -21.41 -10.04 -12.91
C GLU A 296 -21.15 -8.64 -13.52
N ASP A 297 -21.47 -7.56 -12.80
CA ASP A 297 -21.54 -6.20 -13.35
C ASP A 297 -20.78 -5.17 -12.48
N ARG A 298 -19.62 -5.53 -11.93
CA ARG A 298 -18.95 -4.70 -10.91
C ARG A 298 -18.03 -3.64 -11.47
N VAL A 299 -18.11 -2.46 -10.84
CA VAL A 299 -17.07 -1.43 -10.93
C VAL A 299 -15.93 -1.81 -9.99
N SER A 300 -14.73 -2.06 -10.53
CA SER A 300 -13.57 -2.40 -9.71
C SER A 300 -13.24 -1.32 -8.67
N MET A 301 -13.02 -1.74 -7.43
CA MET A 301 -12.80 -0.91 -6.26
C MET A 301 -11.34 -0.46 -6.15
N PRO A 302 -11.08 0.85 -6.00
CA PRO A 302 -9.75 1.37 -5.72
C PRO A 302 -9.12 0.76 -4.45
N LEU A 303 -7.87 0.28 -4.58
CA LEU A 303 -7.07 -0.22 -3.47
C LEU A 303 -5.77 0.57 -3.35
N LEU A 304 -5.51 1.10 -2.16
CA LEU A 304 -4.27 1.76 -1.81
C LEU A 304 -3.56 0.90 -0.77
N VAL A 305 -2.31 0.53 -1.02
CA VAL A 305 -1.50 -0.27 -0.12
C VAL A 305 -0.38 0.61 0.43
N ILE A 306 -0.35 0.76 1.75
CA ILE A 306 0.71 1.49 2.46
C ILE A 306 1.68 0.44 3.01
N CYS A 307 2.89 0.43 2.44
CA CYS A 307 3.95 -0.53 2.71
C CYS A 307 5.02 0.08 3.64
N PRO A 308 5.75 -0.74 4.40
CA PRO A 308 6.97 -0.31 5.07
C PRO A 308 7.99 0.28 4.08
N ALA A 309 8.85 1.17 4.57
CA ALA A 309 9.82 1.87 3.73
C ALA A 309 10.77 0.89 3.01
N GLY A 310 10.91 1.04 1.68
CA GLY A 310 11.75 0.17 0.86
C GLY A 310 11.15 -1.18 0.46
N GLU A 311 9.93 -1.51 0.90
CA GLU A 311 9.31 -2.81 0.66
C GLU A 311 8.32 -2.85 -0.51
N ILE A 312 8.02 -1.72 -1.16
CA ILE A 312 7.10 -1.67 -2.32
C ILE A 312 7.37 -2.78 -3.36
N PRO A 313 8.62 -3.05 -3.79
CA PRO A 313 8.88 -4.09 -4.78
C PRO A 313 8.42 -5.48 -4.35
N LEU A 314 8.51 -5.80 -3.05
CA LEU A 314 8.04 -7.08 -2.50
C LEU A 314 6.53 -7.22 -2.63
N PHE A 315 5.78 -6.17 -2.30
CA PHE A 315 4.32 -6.17 -2.42
C PHE A 315 3.86 -6.16 -3.88
N GLN A 316 4.56 -5.45 -4.78
CA GLN A 316 4.26 -5.50 -6.21
C GLN A 316 4.43 -6.90 -6.79
N MET A 317 5.48 -7.61 -6.38
CA MET A 317 5.72 -9.00 -6.76
C MET A 317 4.62 -9.91 -6.20
N LEU A 318 4.29 -9.79 -4.91
CA LEU A 318 3.23 -10.56 -4.26
C LEU A 318 1.87 -10.38 -4.94
N PHE A 319 1.49 -9.15 -5.30
CA PHE A 319 0.25 -8.89 -6.04
C PHE A 319 0.31 -9.50 -7.45
N SER A 320 1.44 -9.40 -8.14
CA SER A 320 1.60 -9.96 -9.49
C SER A 320 1.48 -11.49 -9.50
N GLU A 321 2.08 -12.17 -8.52
CA GLU A 321 2.04 -13.63 -8.37
C GLU A 321 0.65 -14.19 -8.05
N ASN A 322 -0.23 -13.37 -7.47
CA ASN A 322 -1.56 -13.75 -7.02
C ASN A 322 -2.68 -13.12 -7.86
N ASP A 323 -2.43 -12.77 -9.13
CA ASP A 323 -3.40 -12.13 -10.03
C ASP A 323 -4.07 -10.89 -9.42
N HIS A 324 -3.27 -10.07 -8.75
CA HIS A 324 -3.68 -8.90 -7.98
C HIS A 324 -4.82 -9.17 -6.99
N PHE A 325 -4.98 -10.42 -6.53
CA PHE A 325 -6.07 -10.87 -5.67
C PHE A 325 -7.48 -10.58 -6.26
N GLY A 326 -7.57 -10.51 -7.59
CA GLY A 326 -8.78 -10.16 -8.33
C GLY A 326 -9.14 -8.67 -8.30
N PHE A 327 -8.23 -7.80 -7.88
CA PHE A 327 -8.35 -6.35 -8.07
C PHE A 327 -7.90 -5.94 -9.48
N ASP A 328 -8.45 -4.83 -9.97
CA ASP A 328 -7.99 -4.22 -11.22
C ASP A 328 -6.61 -3.58 -10.99
N SER A 329 -5.58 -4.05 -11.68
CA SER A 329 -4.20 -3.57 -11.54
C SER A 329 -4.07 -2.05 -11.77
N ASP A 330 -4.92 -1.46 -12.61
CA ASP A 330 -4.90 -0.02 -12.87
C ASP A 330 -5.47 0.80 -11.70
N LYS A 331 -6.12 0.12 -10.74
CA LYS A 331 -6.74 0.69 -9.54
C LYS A 331 -6.07 0.23 -8.24
N VAL A 332 -4.89 -0.37 -8.33
CA VAL A 332 -4.04 -0.69 -7.18
C VAL A 332 -2.85 0.27 -7.15
N TRP A 333 -2.71 1.01 -6.05
CA TRP A 333 -1.59 1.93 -5.84
C TRP A 333 -0.80 1.56 -4.60
N PHE A 334 0.53 1.54 -4.72
CA PHE A 334 1.46 1.27 -3.62
C PHE A 334 2.12 2.56 -3.17
N PHE A 335 2.18 2.75 -1.86
CA PHE A 335 2.81 3.90 -1.23
C PHE A 335 3.71 3.47 -0.09
N GLU A 336 4.82 4.16 0.11
CA GLU A 336 5.64 3.98 1.29
C GLU A 336 4.99 4.69 2.48
N GLU A 337 5.12 4.09 3.66
CA GLU A 337 4.78 4.74 4.90
C GLU A 337 5.57 6.04 5.07
N GLN A 338 4.93 7.05 5.65
CA GLN A 338 5.56 8.33 5.81
C GLN A 338 6.53 8.32 7.00
N MET A 339 7.78 8.69 6.73
CA MET A 339 8.83 8.81 7.74
C MET A 339 8.90 10.24 8.31
N MET A 340 9.20 10.35 9.60
CA MET A 340 9.43 11.61 10.32
C MET A 340 10.86 11.67 10.85
N PRO A 341 11.56 12.82 10.75
CA PRO A 341 12.87 12.98 11.38
C PRO A 341 12.81 12.81 12.90
N VAL A 342 13.76 12.04 13.44
CA VAL A 342 13.97 11.91 14.88
C VAL A 342 14.74 13.13 15.37
N VAL A 343 14.33 13.69 16.50
CA VAL A 343 14.92 14.92 17.05
C VAL A 343 15.52 14.70 18.43
N SER A 344 16.44 15.58 18.83
CA SER A 344 17.02 15.57 20.17
C SER A 344 15.97 15.81 21.24
N CYS A 345 16.15 15.18 22.40
CA CYS A 345 15.37 15.48 23.60
C CYS A 345 15.47 16.97 23.98
N PRO A 346 14.44 17.53 24.64
CA PRO A 346 14.54 18.88 25.19
C PRO A 346 15.60 18.92 26.30
N ASP A 347 16.55 19.85 26.17
CA ASP A 347 17.47 20.26 27.24
C ASP A 347 17.33 21.79 27.41
N GLU A 348 17.51 22.31 28.62
CA GLU A 348 17.16 23.69 29.00
C GLU A 348 17.86 24.77 28.15
N GLN A 349 18.91 24.40 27.42
CA GLN A 349 19.77 25.32 26.69
C GLN A 349 19.82 25.05 25.17
N THR A 350 19.25 23.94 24.67
CA THR A 350 19.36 23.57 23.26
C THR A 350 17.99 23.41 22.60
N ARG A 351 17.81 24.11 21.47
CA ARG A 351 16.66 23.89 20.60
C ARG A 351 16.75 22.52 19.95
N ARG A 352 15.60 21.89 19.72
CA ARG A 352 15.54 20.53 19.17
C ARG A 352 16.20 20.46 17.81
N LYS A 353 17.14 19.52 17.64
CA LYS A 353 17.84 19.27 16.39
C LYS A 353 17.45 17.92 15.83
N ILE A 354 17.26 17.84 14.52
CA ILE A 354 17.21 16.55 13.81
C ILE A 354 18.51 15.79 14.05
N LEU A 355 18.40 14.56 14.52
CA LEU A 355 19.56 13.71 14.75
C LEU A 355 20.01 13.07 13.43
N MET A 356 21.32 12.99 13.23
CA MET A 356 21.92 12.43 12.02
C MET A 356 22.46 11.04 12.30
N GLN A 357 22.12 10.05 11.47
CA GLN A 357 22.68 8.70 11.54
C GLN A 357 24.09 8.66 10.94
N SER A 358 24.28 9.39 9.85
CA SER A 358 25.57 9.60 9.19
C SER A 358 25.62 11.04 8.64
N PRO A 359 26.74 11.54 8.09
CA PRO A 359 26.82 12.92 7.64
C PRO A 359 25.76 13.25 6.57
N TRP A 360 25.29 12.25 5.84
CA TRP A 360 24.36 12.36 4.72
C TRP A 360 23.02 11.63 4.97
N GLU A 361 22.75 11.21 6.20
CA GLU A 361 21.54 10.45 6.52
C GLU A 361 20.93 10.93 7.84
N MET A 362 19.67 11.32 7.80
CA MET A 362 18.90 11.67 8.99
C MET A 362 18.40 10.39 9.68
N LEU A 363 18.35 10.40 11.02
CA LEU A 363 17.57 9.41 11.74
C LEU A 363 16.08 9.68 11.47
N GLN A 364 15.35 8.64 11.08
CA GLN A 364 13.93 8.72 10.79
C GLN A 364 13.18 7.58 11.49
N SER A 365 11.92 7.81 11.82
CA SER A 365 10.99 6.81 12.34
C SER A 365 9.65 6.95 11.64
N PRO A 366 8.86 5.87 11.50
CA PRO A 366 7.52 5.96 10.94
C PRO A 366 6.67 6.94 11.75
N ILE A 367 5.96 7.84 11.06
CA ILE A 367 5.07 8.81 11.71
C ILE A 367 3.85 8.12 12.34
N GLY A 368 3.56 6.86 12.01
CA GLY A 368 2.35 6.16 12.47
C GLY A 368 1.12 6.46 11.61
N SER A 369 -0.06 6.07 12.11
CA SER A 369 -1.31 6.03 11.33
C SER A 369 -1.75 7.39 10.78
N GLY A 370 -1.41 8.51 11.44
CA GLY A 370 -1.72 9.85 10.95
C GLY A 370 -1.05 10.20 9.61
N GLY A 371 0.05 9.51 9.26
CA GLY A 371 0.75 9.67 7.99
C GLY A 371 -0.10 9.29 6.77
N ILE A 372 -1.11 8.44 6.95
CA ILE A 372 -2.02 7.99 5.89
C ILE A 372 -2.68 9.18 5.18
N ILE A 373 -3.13 10.19 5.95
CA ILE A 373 -3.76 11.38 5.38
C ILE A 373 -2.77 12.18 4.53
N SER A 374 -1.50 12.24 4.94
CA SER A 374 -0.47 12.89 4.14
C SER A 374 -0.19 12.14 2.85
N VAL A 375 -0.17 10.81 2.88
CA VAL A 375 0.04 9.98 1.69
C VAL A 375 -1.11 10.20 0.71
N ILE A 376 -2.36 10.12 1.15
CA ILE A 376 -3.54 10.33 0.30
C ILE A 376 -3.63 11.80 -0.19
N SER A 377 -3.16 12.76 0.60
CA SER A 377 -3.08 14.17 0.20
C SER A 377 -1.99 14.42 -0.86
N SER A 378 -0.99 13.55 -0.92
CA SER A 378 0.04 13.63 -1.95
C SER A 378 -0.52 13.20 -3.31
N GLU A 379 0.07 13.74 -4.38
CA GLU A 379 -0.17 13.26 -5.75
C GLU A 379 -1.63 13.31 -6.28
N SER A 380 -2.48 14.21 -5.77
CA SER A 380 -3.86 14.40 -6.24
C SER A 380 -4.72 13.13 -6.20
N ILE A 381 -4.36 12.16 -5.34
CA ILE A 381 -5.06 10.86 -5.23
C ILE A 381 -6.51 11.09 -4.81
N ALA A 382 -6.72 11.89 -3.75
CA ALA A 382 -8.06 12.23 -3.29
C ALA A 382 -8.93 12.86 -4.40
N ASP A 383 -8.34 13.71 -5.25
CA ASP A 383 -9.05 14.34 -6.37
C ASP A 383 -9.36 13.32 -7.47
N ASN A 384 -8.44 12.39 -7.74
CA ASN A 384 -8.65 11.32 -8.73
C ASN A 384 -9.71 10.32 -8.27
N LEU A 385 -9.67 9.89 -7.01
CA LEU A 385 -10.70 9.03 -6.42
C LEU A 385 -12.06 9.73 -6.39
N GLY A 386 -12.08 11.04 -6.15
CA GLY A 386 -13.30 11.84 -6.26
C GLY A 386 -13.90 11.87 -7.67
N LYS A 387 -13.05 11.92 -8.71
CA LYS A 387 -13.51 11.83 -10.12
C LYS A 387 -14.01 10.44 -10.48
N ILE A 388 -13.41 9.40 -9.90
CA ILE A 388 -13.86 7.99 -10.04
C ILE A 388 -15.20 7.77 -9.31
N GLY A 389 -15.59 8.70 -8.43
CA GLY A 389 -16.89 8.68 -7.76
C GLY A 389 -16.86 8.01 -6.39
N VAL A 390 -15.68 7.89 -5.77
CA VAL A 390 -15.51 7.37 -4.40
C VAL A 390 -16.06 8.36 -3.38
N ASP A 391 -16.94 7.86 -2.50
CA ASP A 391 -17.59 8.62 -1.43
C ASP A 391 -17.01 8.30 -0.05
N TYR A 392 -16.44 7.10 0.14
CA TYR A 392 -15.91 6.62 1.41
C TYR A 392 -14.52 6.01 1.29
N PHE A 393 -13.71 6.19 2.33
CA PHE A 393 -12.39 5.58 2.49
C PHE A 393 -12.46 4.61 3.66
N GLN A 394 -12.15 3.35 3.41
CA GLN A 394 -12.07 2.31 4.40
C GLN A 394 -10.60 2.04 4.71
N ILE A 395 -10.12 2.55 5.84
CA ILE A 395 -8.75 2.34 6.32
C ILE A 395 -8.75 1.07 7.15
N CYS A 396 -7.91 0.12 6.76
CA CYS A 396 -7.88 -1.23 7.30
C CYS A 396 -6.48 -1.64 7.68
N SER A 397 -6.37 -2.31 8.81
CA SER A 397 -5.18 -3.09 9.17
C SER A 397 -5.32 -4.55 8.71
N THR A 398 -4.25 -5.32 8.82
CA THR A 398 -4.23 -6.78 8.59
C THR A 398 -4.95 -7.58 9.69
N ASN A 399 -5.62 -6.91 10.63
CA ASN A 399 -6.31 -7.56 11.73
C ASN A 399 -7.57 -8.32 11.25
N ARG A 400 -7.53 -9.64 11.41
CA ARG A 400 -8.57 -10.59 10.97
C ARG A 400 -9.91 -10.42 11.72
N GLN A 401 -9.90 -9.86 12.94
CA GLN A 401 -11.09 -9.77 13.79
C GLN A 401 -12.16 -8.82 13.23
N PHE A 402 -11.77 -7.90 12.35
CA PHE A 402 -12.63 -6.85 11.83
C PHE A 402 -13.20 -7.12 10.43
N LEU A 403 -12.75 -8.19 9.76
CA LEU A 403 -13.11 -8.50 8.37
C LEU A 403 -14.63 -8.58 8.16
N ASN A 404 -15.36 -9.17 9.11
CA ASN A 404 -16.79 -9.42 8.94
C ASN A 404 -17.68 -8.19 9.18
N THR A 405 -17.16 -7.17 9.82
CA THR A 405 -17.91 -6.06 10.43
C THR A 405 -17.62 -4.71 9.78
N ARG A 406 -16.62 -4.65 8.88
CA ARG A 406 -16.31 -3.48 8.04
C ARG A 406 -17.48 -3.03 7.17
N THR A 407 -18.13 -3.97 6.48
CA THR A 407 -19.29 -3.68 5.61
C THR A 407 -20.48 -3.15 6.41
N LEU A 408 -20.69 -3.72 7.60
CA LEU A 408 -21.72 -3.28 8.54
C LEU A 408 -21.46 -1.84 9.00
N LEU A 409 -20.22 -1.53 9.40
CA LEU A 409 -19.82 -0.18 9.80
C LEU A 409 -20.01 0.81 8.66
N LEU A 410 -19.67 0.44 7.42
CA LEU A 410 -19.85 1.30 6.25
C LEU A 410 -21.32 1.69 6.05
N GLY A 411 -22.22 0.71 6.07
CA GLY A 411 -23.65 0.97 5.93
C GLY A 411 -24.24 1.76 7.11
N TYR A 412 -23.68 1.59 8.30
CA TYR A 412 -24.06 2.37 9.49
C TYR A 412 -23.65 3.84 9.36
N VAL A 413 -22.38 4.11 9.01
CA VAL A 413 -21.84 5.46 8.76
C VAL A 413 -22.65 6.16 7.67
N HIS A 414 -22.91 5.46 6.56
CA HIS A 414 -23.71 6.00 5.46
C HIS A 414 -25.14 6.34 5.89
N SER A 415 -25.79 5.44 6.63
CA SER A 415 -27.18 5.64 7.08
C SER A 415 -27.34 6.78 8.08
N ARG A 416 -26.28 7.14 8.80
CA ARG A 416 -26.25 8.25 9.76
C ARG A 416 -25.71 9.55 9.15
N GLU A 417 -25.31 9.54 7.87
CA GLU A 417 -24.60 10.66 7.24
C GLU A 417 -23.42 11.14 8.10
N ALA A 418 -22.71 10.18 8.70
CA ALA A 418 -21.58 10.42 9.58
C ALA A 418 -20.31 10.69 8.75
N ASP A 419 -19.41 11.47 9.35
CA ASP A 419 -18.11 11.79 8.76
C ASP A 419 -17.09 10.69 9.01
N MET A 420 -17.25 9.95 10.11
CA MET A 420 -16.32 8.92 10.55
C MET A 420 -17.04 7.72 11.17
N GLY A 421 -16.55 6.53 10.91
CA GLY A 421 -16.88 5.29 11.62
C GLY A 421 -15.65 4.70 12.29
N ILE A 422 -15.79 4.25 13.54
CA ILE A 422 -14.72 3.64 14.32
C ILE A 422 -15.16 2.24 14.76
N GLN A 423 -14.25 1.28 14.64
CA GLN A 423 -14.44 -0.09 15.07
C GLN A 423 -13.60 -0.39 16.31
N VAL A 424 -14.21 -0.99 17.34
CA VAL A 424 -13.56 -1.24 18.64
C VAL A 424 -13.86 -2.65 19.11
N LEU A 425 -12.86 -3.35 19.65
CA LEU A 425 -13.03 -4.64 20.33
C LEU A 425 -13.32 -4.40 21.81
N GLU A 426 -14.32 -5.08 22.33
CA GLU A 426 -14.59 -5.14 23.76
C GLU A 426 -13.31 -5.69 24.45
N ASP A 427 -12.81 -5.00 25.48
CA ASP A 427 -11.62 -5.37 26.27
C ASP A 427 -10.17 -5.16 25.73
N LYS A 428 -9.93 -4.73 24.48
CA LYS A 428 -8.58 -4.27 24.06
C LYS A 428 -8.42 -2.75 24.12
N LEU A 429 -7.24 -2.28 24.53
CA LEU A 429 -6.82 -0.89 24.34
C LEU A 429 -6.85 -0.58 22.85
N PHE A 430 -7.26 0.64 22.47
CA PHE A 430 -7.11 1.10 21.10
C PHE A 430 -5.65 0.92 20.68
N SER A 431 -5.40 0.06 19.70
CA SER A 431 -4.08 0.01 19.08
C SER A 431 -3.99 1.21 18.15
N GLU A 432 -3.23 2.24 18.54
CA GLU A 432 -2.93 3.39 17.66
C GLU A 432 -2.29 2.96 16.33
N GLU A 433 -1.71 1.76 16.33
CA GLU A 433 -0.97 1.17 15.21
C GLU A 433 -1.87 0.46 14.19
N SER A 434 -3.13 0.15 14.52
CA SER A 434 -4.06 -0.55 13.61
C SER A 434 -5.43 0.14 13.53
N PRO A 435 -5.55 1.25 12.78
CA PRO A 435 -6.81 1.95 12.63
C PRO A 435 -7.74 1.20 11.67
N ASP A 436 -8.77 0.55 12.20
CA ASP A 436 -9.94 0.13 11.41
C ASP A 436 -11.00 1.23 11.48
N VAL A 437 -10.98 2.11 10.47
CA VAL A 437 -11.73 3.37 10.43
C VAL A 437 -12.34 3.60 9.06
N ILE A 438 -13.55 4.15 9.03
CA ILE A 438 -14.20 4.64 7.81
C ILE A 438 -14.24 6.16 7.84
N LEU A 439 -13.86 6.80 6.73
CA LEU A 439 -13.91 8.25 6.56
C LEU A 439 -14.76 8.61 5.35
N SER A 440 -15.64 9.59 5.47
CA SER A 440 -16.30 10.19 4.31
C SER A 440 -15.30 11.00 3.48
N MET A 441 -15.52 11.11 2.17
CA MET A 441 -14.69 11.93 1.28
C MET A 441 -14.70 13.41 1.69
N SER A 442 -15.84 13.93 2.17
CA SER A 442 -15.94 15.30 2.70
C SER A 442 -15.06 15.49 3.93
N PHE A 443 -15.08 14.53 4.86
CA PHE A 443 -14.28 14.60 6.06
C PHE A 443 -12.79 14.41 5.76
N LEU A 444 -12.44 13.50 4.86
CA LEU A 444 -11.06 13.33 4.40
C LEU A 444 -10.48 14.65 3.85
N LYS A 445 -11.23 15.38 3.01
CA LYS A 445 -10.83 16.69 2.51
C LYS A 445 -10.65 17.71 3.64
N LYS A 446 -11.52 17.68 4.66
CA LYS A 446 -11.37 18.52 5.86
C LYS A 446 -10.07 18.21 6.60
N LEU A 447 -9.75 16.93 6.83
CA LEU A 447 -8.49 16.50 7.47
C LEU A 447 -7.27 17.00 6.71
N MET A 448 -7.29 16.96 5.37
CA MET A 448 -6.19 17.47 4.53
C MET A 448 -5.97 18.98 4.68
N THR A 449 -7.02 19.74 5.00
CA THR A 449 -6.92 21.19 5.25
C THR A 449 -6.53 21.54 6.67
N GLU A 450 -6.95 20.74 7.66
CA GLU A 450 -6.78 21.00 9.10
C GLU A 450 -5.61 20.22 9.73
N THR A 451 -4.54 19.96 8.96
CA THR A 451 -3.33 19.25 9.42
C THR A 451 -2.65 19.85 10.65
N ASN A 452 -2.90 21.13 10.95
CA ASN A 452 -2.42 21.82 12.15
C ASN A 452 -3.10 21.37 13.45
N LYS A 453 -4.25 20.68 13.37
CA LYS A 453 -4.98 20.13 14.51
C LYS A 453 -4.67 18.65 14.76
N PHE A 454 -3.71 18.08 14.03
CA PHE A 454 -3.32 16.69 14.20
C PHE A 454 -2.66 16.52 15.57
N GLN A 455 -2.95 15.38 16.19
CA GLN A 455 -2.45 15.03 17.51
C GLN A 455 -1.18 14.20 17.37
N PHE A 456 -0.16 14.58 18.14
CA PHE A 456 1.18 13.99 18.07
C PHE A 456 1.60 13.50 19.45
N ASN A 457 2.06 12.26 19.50
CA ASN A 457 2.61 11.61 20.68
C ASN A 457 4.12 11.48 20.51
N THR A 458 4.87 11.62 21.60
CA THR A 458 6.33 11.56 21.58
C THR A 458 6.81 10.42 22.45
N THR A 459 7.68 9.58 21.89
CA THR A 459 8.33 8.50 22.63
C THR A 459 9.82 8.80 22.78
N LEU A 460 10.35 8.62 23.98
CA LEU A 460 11.76 8.85 24.27
C LEU A 460 12.54 7.54 24.08
N LYS A 461 13.59 7.58 23.26
CA LYS A 461 14.47 6.41 23.04
C LYS A 461 15.94 6.81 23.07
N PRO A 462 16.83 5.91 23.51
CA PRO A 462 18.26 6.06 23.27
C PRO A 462 18.58 5.74 21.80
N LYS A 463 19.12 6.71 21.07
CA LYS A 463 19.59 6.53 19.68
C LYS A 463 21.02 7.02 19.52
N ALA A 464 21.88 6.11 19.09
CA ALA A 464 23.21 6.47 18.62
C ALA A 464 23.08 7.36 17.38
N HIS A 465 23.86 8.43 17.32
CA HIS A 465 23.83 9.40 16.24
C HIS A 465 25.20 10.08 16.13
N ILE A 466 25.37 10.91 15.11
CA ILE A 466 26.58 11.69 14.94
C ILE A 466 26.30 13.18 15.06
N GLU A 467 27.29 13.92 15.57
CA GLU A 467 27.26 15.38 15.62
C GLU A 467 28.54 15.98 15.04
N LEU A 468 28.41 17.16 14.44
CA LEU A 468 29.56 17.91 13.95
C LEU A 468 30.09 18.83 15.04
N VAL A 469 31.20 18.45 15.67
CA VAL A 469 31.87 19.21 16.74
C VAL A 469 33.25 19.64 16.23
N ASN A 470 33.57 20.93 16.29
CA ASN A 470 34.87 21.46 15.84
C ASN A 470 35.28 21.06 14.40
N LYS A 471 34.29 20.91 13.50
CA LYS A 471 34.45 20.46 12.10
C LYS A 471 34.81 18.97 11.92
N GLU A 472 34.75 18.18 12.99
CA GLU A 472 34.89 16.73 12.96
C GLU A 472 33.56 16.07 13.34
N TRP A 473 33.26 14.95 12.69
CA TRP A 473 32.07 14.17 13.02
C TRP A 473 32.40 13.25 14.20
N VAL A 474 31.58 13.33 15.25
CA VAL A 474 31.78 12.58 16.49
C VAL A 474 30.56 11.69 16.72
N ASP A 475 30.81 10.42 17.03
CA ASP A 475 29.78 9.48 17.41
C ASP A 475 29.31 9.75 18.84
N VAL A 476 28.00 9.85 19.02
CA VAL A 476 27.34 10.03 20.30
C VAL A 476 26.57 8.76 20.65
N ILE A 477 27.06 8.05 21.66
CA ILE A 477 26.43 6.83 22.17
C ILE A 477 25.76 7.15 23.52
N PRO A 478 24.42 7.23 23.57
CA PRO A 478 23.72 7.66 24.76
C PRO A 478 23.56 6.51 25.79
N SER A 479 23.71 6.84 27.08
CA SER A 479 23.42 5.93 28.20
C SER A 479 21.99 6.09 28.76
N SER A 480 21.26 7.11 28.32
CA SER A 480 19.88 7.43 28.67
C SER A 480 19.10 7.94 27.45
N PRO A 481 17.77 8.04 27.47
CA PRO A 481 17.00 8.53 26.32
C PRO A 481 17.41 9.95 25.91
N ASN A 482 17.96 10.09 24.69
CA ASN A 482 18.47 11.34 24.12
C ASN A 482 17.70 11.79 22.87
N SER A 483 16.76 10.96 22.39
CA SER A 483 15.98 11.22 21.18
C SER A 483 14.48 11.14 21.43
N CYS A 484 13.74 11.95 20.68
CA CYS A 484 12.29 11.99 20.61
C CYS A 484 11.86 11.44 19.23
N GLU A 485 11.18 10.29 19.23
CA GLU A 485 10.45 9.80 18.06
C GLU A 485 9.02 10.30 18.14
N ILE A 486 8.59 11.04 17.10
CA ILE A 486 7.27 11.66 17.05
C ILE A 486 6.34 10.80 16.20
N ARG A 487 5.19 10.45 16.76
CA ARG A 487 4.13 9.70 16.08
C ARG A 487 2.86 10.53 16.04
N CYS A 488 2.06 10.36 15.00
CA CYS A 488 0.78 10.99 14.79
C CYS A 488 -0.30 9.91 14.77
N SER A 489 -1.29 10.05 15.64
CA SER A 489 -2.42 9.13 15.74
C SER A 489 -3.54 9.62 14.83
N LEU A 490 -3.92 8.79 13.85
CA LEU A 490 -5.04 9.11 12.96
C LEU A 490 -6.34 9.29 13.74
N LEU A 491 -6.61 8.35 14.65
CA LEU A 491 -7.85 8.32 15.44
C LEU A 491 -8.00 9.57 16.30
N LEU A 492 -6.97 9.92 17.08
CA LEU A 492 -7.00 11.12 17.92
C LEU A 492 -7.11 12.41 17.09
N SER A 493 -6.43 12.46 15.94
CA SER A 493 -6.52 13.59 15.02
C SER A 493 -7.94 13.73 14.44
N CYS A 494 -8.56 12.63 14.05
CA CYS A 494 -9.94 12.61 13.57
C CYS A 494 -10.93 13.05 14.66
N LEU A 495 -10.82 12.52 15.89
CA LEU A 495 -11.69 12.90 17.00
C LEU A 495 -11.55 14.38 17.39
N ASN A 496 -10.36 14.96 17.24
CA ASN A 496 -10.14 16.38 17.49
C ASN A 496 -10.77 17.31 16.41
N ILE A 497 -10.98 16.80 15.19
CA ILE A 497 -11.47 17.59 14.04
C ILE A 497 -12.95 17.31 13.72
N CYS A 498 -13.41 16.08 13.99
CA CYS A 498 -14.77 15.64 13.76
C CYS A 498 -15.71 16.22 14.83
N ALA A 499 -16.94 16.54 14.42
CA ALA A 499 -17.98 16.86 15.39
C ALA A 499 -18.46 15.55 16.04
N SER A 500 -18.71 15.57 17.35
CA SER A 500 -19.07 14.37 18.12
C SER A 500 -20.42 13.75 17.70
N ASP A 501 -21.28 14.51 17.01
CA ASP A 501 -22.54 14.05 16.42
C ASP A 501 -22.37 13.44 15.01
N LYS A 502 -21.15 13.46 14.46
CA LYS A 502 -20.79 12.90 13.15
C LYS A 502 -19.87 11.68 13.24
N VAL A 503 -19.77 11.07 14.41
CA VAL A 503 -18.97 9.85 14.66
C VAL A 503 -19.89 8.67 14.95
N CYS A 504 -19.69 7.58 14.21
CA CYS A 504 -20.33 6.28 14.46
C CYS A 504 -19.35 5.32 15.12
N LEU A 505 -19.79 4.67 16.20
CA LEU A 505 -19.00 3.67 16.92
C LEU A 505 -19.62 2.27 16.77
N LEU A 506 -18.81 1.30 16.36
CA LEU A 506 -19.16 -0.12 16.33
C LEU A 506 -18.29 -0.90 17.31
N GLU A 507 -18.89 -1.30 18.43
CA GLU A 507 -18.27 -2.20 19.42
C GLU A 507 -18.54 -3.66 19.03
N ILE A 508 -17.48 -4.48 19.06
CA ILE A 508 -17.53 -5.90 18.75
C ILE A 508 -17.19 -6.67 20.02
N PRO A 509 -18.12 -7.52 20.51
CA PRO A 509 -17.84 -8.40 21.64
C PRO A 509 -16.74 -9.40 21.25
N GLU A 510 -15.84 -9.70 22.20
CA GLU A 510 -14.77 -10.70 22.02
C GLU A 510 -15.28 -12.10 21.68
#